data_AF-A0AAQ4PKX7-F1
#
_entry.id   AF-A0AAQ4PKX7-F1
#
_cell.length_a   1.000
_cell.length_b   1.000
_cell.length_c   1.000
_cell.angle_alpha   90.00
_cell.angle_beta   90.00
_cell.angle_gamma   90.00
#
_symmetry.space_group_name_H-M   'P 1'
#
loop_
_entity.id
_entity.type
_entity.pdbx_description
1 polymer ?
#
loop_
_entity_poly.entity_id
_entity_poly.type
_entity_poly.pdbx_seq_one_letter_code
_entity_poly.pdbx_strand_id
1 'polypeptide(L)'
;MKVVNLKQAILQAWKERWSDYQWAINIKKNFPKGATWDYLNLAEALMEQAMIGPSPNPLILSYLKYAISSQMVSYSSVLTALSKVMYTYVK
;
A
#
# COMPACT_ATOMS: atom_id res chain seq x y z
N MET A 1 6.55 16.32 13.29
CA MET A 1 5.89 15.07 12.87
C MET A 1 6.87 14.27 12.04
N LYS A 2 7.17 13.02 12.40
CA LYS A 2 7.96 12.13 11.53
C LYS A 2 7.05 11.82 10.34
N VAL A 3 7.33 12.42 9.18
CA VAL A 3 6.64 12.05 7.94
C VAL A 3 7.04 10.61 7.67
N VAL A 4 6.12 9.69 7.89
CA VAL A 4 6.36 8.27 7.65
C VAL A 4 6.51 8.13 6.15
N ASN A 5 7.69 7.70 5.71
CA ASN A 5 7.90 7.37 4.31
C ASN A 5 7.23 6.01 4.03
N LEU A 6 6.00 6.05 3.54
CA LEU A 6 5.17 4.87 3.27
C LEU A 6 5.87 3.85 2.37
N LYS A 7 6.54 4.31 1.33
CA LYS A 7 7.28 3.44 0.41
C LYS A 7 8.37 2.67 1.13
N GLN A 8 9.11 3.33 2.04
CA GLN A 8 10.12 2.65 2.86
C GLN A 8 9.51 1.63 3.83
N ALA A 9 8.37 1.95 4.45
CA ALA A 9 7.68 1.01 5.33
C ALA A 9 7.18 -0.24 4.58
N ILE A 10 6.64 -0.06 3.36
CA ILE A 10 6.23 -1.17 2.48
C ILE A 10 7.44 -2.00 2.06
N LEU A 11 8.54 -1.36 1.64
CA LEU A 11 9.77 -2.04 1.27
C LEU A 11 10.37 -2.83 2.43
N GLN A 12 10.32 -2.30 3.65
CA GLN A 12 10.76 -3.02 4.84
C GLN A 12 9.89 -4.26 5.07
N ALA A 13 8.56 -4.11 5.04
CA ALA A 13 7.63 -5.22 5.20
C ALA A 13 7.83 -6.32 4.14
N TRP A 14 8.13 -5.93 2.89
CA TRP A 14 8.46 -6.86 1.82
C TRP A 14 9.81 -7.56 2.05
N LYS A 15 10.85 -6.82 2.45
CA LYS A 15 12.17 -7.38 2.77
C LYS A 15 12.10 -8.41 3.90
N GLU A 16 11.36 -8.08 4.96
CA GLU A 16 11.17 -8.94 6.13
C GLU A 16 10.07 -10.01 5.94
N ARG A 17 9.43 -10.05 4.75
CA ARG A 17 8.38 -11.02 4.41
C ARG A 17 7.26 -11.10 5.44
N TRP A 18 6.83 -9.95 5.94
CA TRP A 18 5.73 -9.88 6.90
C TRP A 18 4.45 -10.50 6.34
N SER A 19 3.69 -11.20 7.17
CA SER A 19 2.31 -11.57 6.84
C SER A 19 1.40 -10.34 6.79
N ASP A 20 0.24 -10.46 6.14
CA ASP A 20 -0.76 -9.38 6.05
C ASP A 20 -1.10 -8.79 7.43
N TYR A 21 -1.24 -9.65 8.44
CA TYR A 21 -1.53 -9.25 9.81
C TYR A 21 -0.35 -8.50 10.46
N GLN A 22 0.88 -9.01 10.33
CA GLN A 22 2.08 -8.35 10.85
C GLN A 22 2.29 -6.98 10.19
N TRP A 23 2.10 -6.90 8.88
CA TRP A 23 2.14 -5.65 8.13
C TRP A 23 1.10 -4.66 8.67
N ALA A 24 -0.17 -5.08 8.79
CA ALA A 24 -1.24 -4.21 9.26
C ALA A 24 -0.98 -3.66 10.67
N ILE A 25 -0.43 -4.46 11.59
CA ILE A 25 -0.07 -4.00 12.93
C ILE A 25 1.07 -2.98 12.88
N ASN A 26 2.17 -3.31 12.19
CA ASN A 26 3.35 -2.48 12.19
C ASN A 26 3.12 -1.17 11.43
N ILE A 27 2.34 -1.20 10.35
CA ILE A 27 1.99 0.01 9.63
C ILE A 27 1.07 0.90 10.46
N LYS A 28 0.08 0.33 11.18
CA LYS A 28 -0.75 1.09 12.15
C LYS A 28 0.06 1.77 13.25
N LYS A 29 1.09 1.12 13.78
CA LYS A 29 1.97 1.72 14.82
C LYS A 29 2.72 2.95 14.33
N ASN A 30 3.07 2.98 13.05
CA ASN A 30 3.85 4.08 12.49
C ASN A 30 2.97 5.30 12.17
N PHE A 31 1.64 5.19 12.17
CA PHE A 31 0.76 6.24 11.66
C PHE A 31 0.25 7.19 12.76
N PRO A 32 0.12 8.50 12.46
CA PRO A 32 -0.44 9.46 13.40
C PRO A 32 -1.91 9.14 13.69
N LYS A 33 -2.26 9.07 14.97
CA LYS A 33 -3.64 8.83 15.42
C LYS A 33 -4.57 9.91 14.86
N GLY A 34 -5.64 9.51 14.16
CA GLY A 34 -6.65 10.41 13.60
C GLY A 34 -6.49 10.77 12.12
N ALA A 35 -5.42 10.33 11.45
CA ALA A 35 -5.29 10.46 9.99
C ALA A 35 -6.04 9.33 9.27
N THR A 36 -6.73 9.64 8.17
CA THR A 36 -7.33 8.63 7.29
C THR A 36 -6.25 8.07 6.35
N TRP A 37 -6.30 6.77 6.06
CA TRP A 37 -5.31 6.12 5.19
C TRP A 37 -5.40 6.56 3.73
N ASP A 38 -6.60 6.97 3.29
CA ASP A 38 -6.84 7.53 1.96
C ASP A 38 -6.12 8.88 1.79
N TYR A 39 -6.07 9.72 2.83
CA TYR A 39 -5.31 10.98 2.81
C TYR A 39 -3.80 10.76 2.60
N LEU A 40 -3.32 9.56 2.92
CA LEU A 40 -1.92 9.19 2.83
C LEU A 40 -1.60 8.44 1.52
N ASN A 41 -2.54 8.35 0.58
CA ASN A 41 -2.35 7.67 -0.70
C ASN A 41 -1.83 6.22 -0.54
N LEU A 42 -2.25 5.50 0.52
CA LEU A 42 -1.76 4.15 0.80
C LEU A 42 -2.01 3.18 -0.36
N ALA A 43 -3.19 3.27 -0.98
CA ALA A 43 -3.54 2.44 -2.14
C ALA A 43 -2.59 2.67 -3.32
N GLU A 44 -2.26 3.93 -3.60
CA GLU A 44 -1.30 4.30 -4.65
C GLU A 44 0.11 3.82 -4.32
N ALA A 45 0.58 4.03 -3.08
CA ALA A 45 1.89 3.57 -2.66
C ALA A 45 2.05 2.04 -2.73
N LEU A 46 1.01 1.28 -2.33
CA LEU A 46 1.00 -0.18 -2.45
C LEU A 46 0.99 -0.62 -3.91
N MET A 47 0.15 -0.01 -4.75
CA MET A 47 0.10 -0.33 -6.19
C MET A 47 1.42 -0.02 -6.88
N GLU A 48 1.99 1.17 -6.68
CA GLU A 48 3.28 1.54 -7.27
C GLU A 48 4.38 0.56 -6.86
N GLN A 49 4.49 0.24 -5.57
CA GLN A 49 5.51 -0.71 -5.09
C GLN A 49 5.26 -2.13 -5.59
N ALA A 50 4.01 -2.55 -5.74
CA ALA A 50 3.67 -3.85 -6.29
C ALA A 50 4.11 -3.98 -7.74
N MET A 51 4.07 -2.90 -8.52
CA MET A 51 4.37 -2.92 -9.95
C MET A 51 5.88 -2.75 -10.26
N ILE A 52 6.74 -2.58 -9.25
CA ILE A 52 8.19 -2.53 -9.45
C ILE A 52 8.70 -3.92 -9.82
N GLY A 53 9.21 -4.05 -11.04
CA GLY A 53 9.79 -5.28 -11.58
C GLY A 53 9.04 -5.78 -12.83
N PRO A 54 9.41 -6.96 -13.35
CA PRO A 54 8.81 -7.51 -14.56
C PRO A 54 7.37 -8.01 -14.37
N SER A 55 6.95 -8.22 -13.13
CA SER A 55 5.63 -8.74 -12.78
C SER A 55 5.15 -8.18 -11.44
N PRO A 56 3.83 -8.03 -11.21
CA PRO A 56 3.31 -7.54 -9.94
C PRO A 56 3.73 -8.41 -8.74
N ASN A 57 4.20 -7.78 -7.67
CA ASN A 57 4.66 -8.43 -6.46
C ASN A 57 3.48 -8.97 -5.63
N PRO A 58 3.35 -10.31 -5.49
CA PRO A 58 2.17 -10.91 -4.87
C PRO A 58 2.02 -10.58 -3.38
N LEU A 59 3.13 -10.35 -2.66
CA LEU A 59 3.09 -10.00 -1.24
C LEU A 59 2.57 -8.57 -1.03
N ILE A 60 2.97 -7.63 -1.87
CA ILE A 60 2.48 -6.25 -1.77
C ILE A 60 1.01 -6.19 -2.21
N LEU A 61 0.61 -7.00 -3.19
CA LEU A 61 -0.80 -7.16 -3.57
C LEU A 61 -1.65 -7.79 -2.45
N SER A 62 -1.10 -8.71 -1.64
CA SER A 62 -1.84 -9.26 -0.49
C SER A 62 -2.09 -8.19 0.58
N TYR A 63 -1.13 -7.28 0.80
CA TYR A 63 -1.35 -6.11 1.66
C TYR A 63 -2.46 -5.19 1.13
N LEU A 64 -2.49 -4.94 -0.18
CA LEU A 64 -3.56 -4.15 -0.79
C LEU A 64 -4.93 -4.84 -0.63
N LYS A 65 -5.01 -6.14 -0.88
CA LYS A 65 -6.22 -6.94 -0.66
C LYS A 65 -6.68 -6.88 0.79
N TYR A 66 -5.75 -6.98 1.74
CA TYR A 66 -6.03 -6.85 3.16
C TYR A 66 -6.52 -5.43 3.50
N ALA A 67 -5.88 -4.40 2.95
CA ALA A 67 -6.25 -3.00 3.19
C ALA A 67 -7.69 -2.71 2.75
N ILE A 68 -8.11 -3.27 1.62
CA ILE A 68 -9.51 -3.18 1.13
C ILE A 68 -10.45 -3.95 2.06
N SER A 69 -10.11 -5.20 2.36
CA SER A 69 -10.96 -6.10 3.16
C SER A 69 -11.17 -5.60 4.59
N SER A 70 -10.18 -4.90 5.14
CA SER A 70 -10.21 -4.30 6.48
C SER A 70 -10.66 -2.84 6.49
N GLN A 71 -11.12 -2.30 5.35
CA GLN A 71 -11.57 -0.92 5.18
C GLN A 71 -10.50 0.11 5.61
N MET A 72 -9.23 -0.25 5.52
CA MET A 72 -8.14 0.71 5.72
C MET A 72 -8.15 1.71 4.57
N VAL A 73 -8.33 1.27 3.33
CA VAL A 73 -8.47 2.14 2.15
C VAL A 73 -9.86 2.00 1.53
N SER A 74 -10.34 3.04 0.86
CA SER A 74 -11.60 2.98 0.12
C SER A 74 -11.43 2.32 -1.26
N TYR A 75 -12.52 1.73 -1.76
CA TYR A 75 -12.55 1.16 -3.11
C TYR A 75 -12.25 2.21 -4.19
N SER A 76 -12.71 3.45 -4.02
CA SER A 76 -12.46 4.56 -4.94
C SER A 76 -10.96 4.89 -5.04
N SER A 77 -10.24 4.93 -3.92
CA SER A 77 -8.79 5.14 -3.91
C SER A 77 -8.05 4.04 -4.66
N VAL A 78 -8.48 2.78 -4.50
CA VAL A 78 -7.88 1.64 -5.20
C VAL A 78 -8.14 1.70 -6.70
N LEU A 79 -9.37 1.98 -7.12
CA LEU A 79 -9.71 2.14 -8.54
C LEU A 79 -8.93 3.29 -9.19
N THR A 80 -8.72 4.38 -8.45
CA THR A 80 -7.90 5.52 -8.92
C THR A 80 -6.42 5.15 -9.04
N ALA A 81 -5.88 4.37 -8.09
CA ALA A 81 -4.51 3.88 -8.17
C ALA A 81 -4.33 2.89 -9.35
N LEU A 82 -5.30 2.00 -9.56
CA LEU A 82 -5.32 1.07 -10.68
C LEU A 82 -5.36 1.81 -12.03
N SER A 83 -6.23 2.80 -12.18
CA SER A 83 -6.32 3.56 -13.44
C SER A 83 -5.00 4.25 -13.77
N LYS A 84 -4.37 4.92 -12.79
CA LYS A 84 -3.04 5.55 -12.95
C LYS A 84 -2.00 4.56 -13.45
N VAL A 85 -1.89 3.40 -12.79
CA VAL A 85 -0.95 2.34 -13.19
C VAL A 85 -1.25 1.88 -14.62
N MET A 86 -2.50 1.56 -14.96
CA MET A 86 -2.84 1.13 -16.32
C MET A 86 -2.44 2.16 -17.38
N TYR A 87 -2.65 3.45 -17.13
CA TYR A 87 -2.20 4.50 -18.05
C TYR A 87 -0.69 4.58 -18.22
N THR A 88 0.09 4.26 -17.17
CA THR A 88 1.55 4.25 -17.24
C THR A 88 2.08 3.07 -18.08
N TYR A 89 1.43 1.91 -18.03
CA TYR A 89 1.90 0.70 -18.74
C TYR A 89 1.32 0.54 -20.17
N VAL A 90 0.31 1.34 -20.55
CA VAL A 90 -0.31 1.32 -21.88
C VAL A 90 0.34 2.33 -22.86
N LYS A 91 1.27 3.16 -22.37
CA LYS A 91 2.14 4.01 -23.21
C LYS A 91 3.49 3.36 -23.42
#